data_AF-A0A3A8NA35-F1
#
_entry.id   AF-A0A3A8NA35-F1
#
_cell.length_a   1.000
_cell.length_b   1.000
_cell.length_c   1.000
_cell.angle_alpha   90.00
_cell.angle_beta   90.00
_cell.angle_gamma   90.00
#
_symmetry.space_group_name_H-M   'P 1'
#
loop_
_entity.id
_entity.type
_entity.pdbx_description
1 polymer ?
#
loop_
_entity_poly.entity_id
_entity_poly.type
_entity_poly.pdbx_seq_one_letter_code
_entity_poly.pdbx_strand_id
1 'polypeptide(L)'
;MTELGSPGRRQALRAPCVWSTARYTSGRSSPSCSRCPVLLRRRGLSAFLLATTLSACSGARTHEDSLLFRLEDPAGDDHGDGELVYPRRGDLGPGDLDVVAVAAFADDGATRFEVTFAHPISKPSRAQAVDIGGSTVADRARHGFYTFNVDLYVDTDRATGSGRTDTLPGRELTLTPDSAWEKAVVLTPRPYEARETLRKHWREAALRAYEQKTGPIGGKVEAELNAKAEAELSAQVFFPTLIQVSGRTVMFQVPDSFLGERARKDWGYGVAVTGASIDRRVSLGGVFGGVTEGGPKLMAMPIAPGEPLNERFGGGRKGDPSQSPVVDLLVPPGDSQEAVLGPAKPAWSTVVPSGRVVPAAPAATVDAGVSDVAPVEDAGVPEAAPSAAPVTGGAVAPVPSSVPGDAGSASPSR
;
A
#
# COMPACT_ATOMS: atom_id res chain seq x y z
N MET A 1 7.66 -26.52 -70.50
CA MET A 1 8.76 -25.78 -71.15
C MET A 1 9.49 -25.03 -70.04
N THR A 2 10.41 -25.74 -69.36
CA THR A 2 11.90 -25.62 -69.47
C THR A 2 12.38 -24.45 -68.60
N GLU A 3 13.29 -24.52 -67.63
CA GLU A 3 14.09 -25.52 -66.89
C GLU A 3 14.70 -24.71 -65.70
N LEU A 4 14.67 -25.18 -64.44
CA LEU A 4 15.77 -25.84 -63.71
C LEU A 4 17.10 -25.07 -63.61
N GLY A 5 17.53 -24.79 -62.36
CA GLY A 5 18.87 -24.32 -62.06
C GLY A 5 19.13 -24.07 -60.57
N SER A 6 19.38 -25.13 -59.80
CA SER A 6 20.09 -25.13 -58.51
C SER A 6 21.28 -26.09 -58.65
N PRO A 7 22.47 -25.81 -58.09
CA PRO A 7 22.85 -26.28 -56.75
C PRO A 7 23.74 -25.24 -56.01
N GLY A 8 23.90 -25.18 -54.69
CA GLY A 8 24.16 -26.20 -53.70
C GLY A 8 25.62 -26.08 -53.21
N ARG A 9 25.87 -25.65 -51.97
CA ARG A 9 27.02 -26.11 -51.16
C ARG A 9 26.91 -25.76 -49.68
N ARG A 10 27.07 -26.81 -48.88
CA ARG A 10 27.26 -26.84 -47.42
C ARG A 10 28.67 -26.38 -47.06
N GLN A 11 28.85 -25.76 -45.91
CA GLN A 11 30.05 -25.92 -45.09
C GLN A 11 29.72 -25.77 -43.60
N ALA A 12 30.53 -26.42 -42.79
CA ALA A 12 30.20 -27.04 -41.52
C ALA A 12 30.87 -26.36 -40.32
N LEU A 13 30.30 -26.61 -39.13
CA LEU A 13 30.92 -26.92 -37.84
C LEU A 13 32.23 -26.20 -37.46
N ARG A 14 32.18 -25.46 -36.33
CA ARG A 14 33.19 -25.50 -35.24
C ARG A 14 32.76 -24.66 -34.02
N ALA A 15 32.32 -25.36 -32.97
CA ALA A 15 32.65 -25.09 -31.56
C ALA A 15 33.63 -26.21 -31.13
N PRO A 16 34.36 -26.19 -29.99
CA PRO A 16 34.16 -25.40 -28.76
C PRO A 16 35.45 -24.77 -28.17
N CYS A 17 35.32 -23.96 -27.11
CA CYS A 17 36.41 -23.73 -26.15
C CYS A 17 35.86 -23.81 -24.72
N VAL A 18 36.25 -24.90 -24.07
CA VAL A 18 36.12 -25.19 -22.65
C VAL A 18 37.26 -24.47 -21.93
N TRP A 19 36.99 -23.73 -20.87
CA TRP A 19 38.01 -23.37 -19.89
C TRP A 19 37.73 -24.03 -18.55
N SER A 20 38.80 -24.66 -18.08
CA SER A 20 38.87 -25.60 -16.98
C SER A 20 39.05 -24.90 -15.64
N THR A 21 38.68 -25.64 -14.61
CA THR A 21 38.79 -25.42 -13.17
C THR A 21 40.19 -25.05 -12.67
N ALA A 22 40.26 -24.16 -11.68
CA ALA A 22 41.37 -24.12 -10.72
C ALA A 22 40.84 -24.38 -9.31
N ARG A 23 41.09 -25.61 -8.83
CA ARG A 23 41.04 -25.99 -7.41
C ARG A 23 42.33 -25.49 -6.75
N TYR A 24 42.23 -24.75 -5.65
CA TYR A 24 43.35 -24.51 -4.75
C TYR A 24 43.16 -25.34 -3.49
N THR A 25 44.08 -26.27 -3.29
CA THR A 25 44.13 -27.21 -2.17
C THR A 25 44.97 -26.65 -1.02
N SER A 26 44.44 -26.81 0.19
CA SER A 26 45.11 -27.27 1.43
C SER A 26 46.45 -26.66 1.86
N GLY A 27 46.54 -26.25 3.13
CA GLY A 27 47.86 -26.14 3.78
C GLY A 27 47.91 -25.61 5.20
N ARG A 28 47.48 -26.45 6.16
CA ARG A 28 48.08 -26.69 7.49
C ARG A 28 48.49 -25.53 8.43
N SER A 29 47.82 -25.55 9.58
CA SER A 29 48.38 -25.83 10.93
C SER A 29 49.45 -24.90 11.54
N SER A 30 49.01 -24.29 12.66
CA SER A 30 49.64 -23.85 13.93
C SER A 30 50.97 -24.52 14.37
N PRO A 31 51.62 -24.18 15.52
CA PRO A 31 51.20 -23.28 16.63
C PRO A 31 52.34 -22.46 17.32
N SER A 32 51.96 -21.83 18.44
CA SER A 32 52.79 -21.63 19.65
C SER A 32 53.75 -20.44 19.69
N CYS A 33 53.51 -19.48 20.60
CA CYS A 33 54.10 -19.53 21.95
C CYS A 33 53.69 -18.30 22.80
N SER A 34 53.05 -18.58 23.94
CA SER A 34 53.37 -18.12 25.30
C SER A 34 53.89 -16.70 25.59
N ARG A 35 53.16 -16.02 26.50
CA ARG A 35 53.61 -15.43 27.79
C ARG A 35 54.86 -14.52 27.74
N CYS A 36 54.95 -13.35 28.34
CA CYS A 36 54.36 -12.77 29.56
C CYS A 36 54.82 -11.29 29.63
N PRO A 37 54.31 -10.49 30.59
CA PRO A 37 54.24 -9.04 30.55
C PRO A 37 55.50 -8.37 31.11
N VAL A 38 55.65 -7.05 30.91
CA VAL A 38 56.20 -6.12 31.92
C VAL A 38 55.79 -4.69 31.59
N LEU A 39 55.34 -4.03 32.65
CA LEU A 39 54.95 -2.63 32.77
C LEU A 39 56.10 -1.68 32.46
N LEU A 40 55.82 -0.59 31.73
CA LEU A 40 56.56 0.66 31.93
C LEU A 40 55.60 1.86 32.06
N ARG A 41 55.73 2.48 33.23
CA ARG A 41 55.10 3.73 33.66
C ARG A 41 55.67 4.92 32.89
N ARG A 42 54.74 5.84 32.54
CA ARG A 42 54.79 7.32 32.63
C ARG A 42 56.10 8.05 32.28
N ARG A 43 56.01 9.02 31.35
CA ARG A 43 56.05 10.48 31.62
C ARG A 43 56.28 11.30 30.34
N GLY A 44 55.72 12.51 30.32
CA GLY A 44 56.16 13.65 29.52
C GLY A 44 55.46 13.76 28.17
N LEU A 45 54.60 14.74 27.91
CA LEU A 45 54.80 16.20 27.79
C LEU A 45 54.74 16.61 26.31
N SER A 46 53.67 17.34 26.00
CA SER A 46 53.53 18.42 25.00
C SER A 46 54.18 18.28 23.63
N ALA A 47 53.35 18.24 22.59
CA ALA A 47 53.57 19.08 21.40
C ALA A 47 52.24 19.26 20.64
N PHE A 48 51.88 20.52 20.45
CA PHE A 48 50.85 20.98 19.53
C PHE A 48 51.05 20.38 18.13
N LEU A 49 50.01 19.74 17.60
CA LEU A 49 49.81 19.59 16.17
C LEU A 49 48.44 20.16 15.83
N LEU A 50 48.47 21.27 15.09
CA LEU A 50 47.36 21.84 14.35
C LEU A 50 46.62 20.73 13.60
N ALA A 51 45.35 20.49 13.95
CA ALA A 51 44.42 19.74 13.13
C ALA A 51 43.27 20.67 12.74
N THR A 52 43.54 21.56 11.79
CA THR A 52 42.51 22.19 10.96
C THR A 52 42.18 21.25 9.81
N THR A 53 41.14 20.43 9.95
CA THR A 53 40.48 19.79 8.80
C THR A 53 38.98 19.70 9.04
N LEU A 54 38.27 20.61 8.37
CA LEU A 54 36.92 20.49 7.81
C LEU A 54 36.11 19.28 8.30
N SER A 55 35.37 19.45 9.40
CA SER A 55 34.12 18.72 9.55
C SER A 55 33.12 19.41 8.64
N ALA A 56 33.11 19.01 7.37
CA ALA A 56 31.95 19.20 6.53
C ALA A 56 30.80 18.49 7.25
N CYS A 57 29.99 19.26 7.95
CA CYS A 57 28.67 18.81 8.35
C CYS A 57 27.90 18.56 7.05
N SER A 58 28.06 17.37 6.46
CA SER A 58 26.98 16.76 5.71
C SER A 58 25.85 16.64 6.72
N GLY A 59 25.02 17.68 6.79
CA GLY A 59 23.84 17.69 7.63
C GLY A 59 23.03 16.47 7.23
N ALA A 60 23.04 15.45 8.07
CA ALA A 60 22.11 14.36 7.95
C ALA A 60 20.74 15.02 8.11
N ARG A 61 20.03 15.23 6.99
CA ARG A 61 18.65 15.72 7.03
C ARG A 61 17.90 14.76 7.92
N THR A 62 17.30 15.28 8.98
CA THR A 62 16.43 14.47 9.81
C THR A 62 15.19 14.10 9.02
N HIS A 63 14.47 13.06 9.43
CA HIS A 63 13.21 12.64 8.80
C HIS A 63 12.22 13.82 8.72
N GLU A 64 12.15 14.62 9.79
CA GLU A 64 11.36 15.86 9.84
C GLU A 64 11.83 16.93 8.84
N ASP A 65 13.13 17.11 8.61
CA ASP A 65 13.67 18.09 7.64
C ASP A 65 13.28 17.76 6.19
N SER A 66 12.97 16.49 5.93
CA SER A 66 12.52 16.02 4.62
C SER A 66 11.01 16.03 4.46
N LEU A 67 10.22 16.25 5.52
CA LEU A 67 8.76 16.23 5.45
C LEU A 67 8.26 17.40 4.57
N LEU A 68 7.53 17.06 3.51
CA LEU A 68 6.89 18.02 2.61
C LEU A 68 5.50 18.40 3.14
N PHE A 69 4.71 17.37 3.48
CA PHE A 69 3.39 17.52 4.08
C PHE A 69 2.91 16.20 4.71
N ARG A 70 1.85 16.30 5.50
CA ARG A 70 1.12 15.18 6.09
C ARG A 70 -0.39 15.41 5.91
N LEU A 71 -1.08 14.34 5.55
CA LEU A 71 -2.53 14.19 5.59
C LEU A 71 -2.84 13.27 6.76
N GLU A 72 -3.85 13.63 7.54
CA GLU A 72 -4.35 12.84 8.66
C GLU A 72 -5.77 12.40 8.31
N ASP A 73 -6.13 11.23 8.82
CA ASP A 73 -7.43 10.63 8.64
C ASP A 73 -7.90 10.07 9.98
N PRO A 74 -9.22 10.06 10.26
CA PRO A 74 -9.75 9.46 11.47
C PRO A 74 -9.35 7.99 11.61
N ALA A 75 -9.30 7.48 12.84
CA ALA A 75 -9.15 6.04 13.05
C ALA A 75 -10.53 5.39 13.20
N GLY A 76 -10.70 4.18 12.68
CA GLY A 76 -11.89 3.34 12.79
C GLY A 76 -12.97 3.58 11.73
N ASP A 77 -12.64 4.28 10.64
CA ASP A 77 -13.52 4.54 9.50
C ASP A 77 -13.31 3.60 8.31
N ASP A 78 -12.62 2.48 8.52
CA ASP A 78 -12.35 1.44 7.51
C ASP A 78 -13.57 0.53 7.21
N HIS A 79 -14.75 1.12 7.11
CA HIS A 79 -16.02 0.43 6.92
C HIS A 79 -16.77 0.89 5.66
N GLY A 80 -16.05 1.48 4.71
CA GLY A 80 -16.56 1.87 3.40
C GLY A 80 -17.77 2.80 3.53
N ASP A 81 -18.92 2.38 3.01
CA ASP A 81 -20.17 3.13 3.08
C ASP A 81 -20.96 2.95 4.39
N GLY A 82 -20.37 2.34 5.41
CA GLY A 82 -21.02 2.00 6.68
C GLY A 82 -21.51 0.56 6.75
N GLU A 83 -21.69 -0.11 5.61
CA GLU A 83 -22.26 -1.46 5.54
C GLU A 83 -21.22 -2.52 5.15
N LEU A 84 -20.01 -2.11 4.78
CA LEU A 84 -18.96 -3.01 4.33
C LEU A 84 -18.55 -4.00 5.43
N VAL A 85 -18.50 -5.28 5.08
CA VAL A 85 -18.07 -6.34 6.01
C VAL A 85 -16.79 -6.99 5.51
N TYR A 86 -15.78 -7.03 6.39
CA TYR A 86 -14.49 -7.65 6.11
C TYR A 86 -14.59 -9.12 5.67
N PRO A 87 -13.70 -9.59 4.77
CA PRO A 87 -13.67 -10.97 4.31
C PRO A 87 -13.40 -11.95 5.45
N ARG A 88 -13.84 -13.20 5.30
CA ARG A 88 -13.56 -14.27 6.29
C ARG A 88 -12.13 -14.81 6.19
N ARG A 89 -11.15 -13.94 6.33
CA ARG A 89 -9.73 -14.31 6.31
C ARG A 89 -9.12 -14.11 7.69
N GLY A 90 -8.10 -14.92 8.02
CA GLY A 90 -7.35 -14.77 9.29
C GLY A 90 -6.22 -13.74 9.24
N ASP A 91 -5.96 -13.16 8.06
CA ASP A 91 -4.86 -12.23 7.79
C ASP A 91 -5.33 -10.81 7.40
N LEU A 92 -6.64 -10.60 7.38
CA LEU A 92 -7.29 -9.35 7.00
C LEU A 92 -8.63 -9.22 7.74
N GLY A 93 -8.69 -8.31 8.71
CA GLY A 93 -9.88 -8.02 9.51
C GLY A 93 -10.04 -6.51 9.82
N PRO A 94 -11.07 -6.15 10.60
CA PRO A 94 -11.34 -4.76 10.94
C PRO A 94 -10.13 -4.04 11.57
N GLY A 95 -9.89 -2.80 11.11
CA GLY A 95 -8.74 -1.95 11.42
C GLY A 95 -7.48 -2.23 10.60
N ASP A 96 -7.43 -3.31 9.80
CA ASP A 96 -6.23 -3.64 9.01
C ASP A 96 -6.08 -2.79 7.74
N LEU A 97 -7.16 -2.17 7.26
CA LEU A 97 -7.15 -1.28 6.09
C LEU A 97 -7.43 0.19 6.44
N ASP A 98 -7.54 0.50 7.72
CA ASP A 98 -7.67 1.85 8.29
C ASP A 98 -6.34 2.61 8.14
N VAL A 99 -6.28 3.58 7.24
CA VAL A 99 -5.17 4.52 7.08
C VAL A 99 -5.41 5.70 7.99
N VAL A 100 -4.44 6.01 8.85
CA VAL A 100 -4.53 7.16 9.77
C VAL A 100 -3.66 8.34 9.35
N ALA A 101 -2.71 8.11 8.43
CA ALA A 101 -1.89 9.18 7.88
C ALA A 101 -1.23 8.83 6.55
N VAL A 102 -1.11 9.84 5.68
CA VAL A 102 -0.26 9.82 4.49
C VAL A 102 0.71 10.98 4.55
N ALA A 103 2.01 10.72 4.46
CA ALA A 103 3.05 11.73 4.50
C ALA A 103 3.93 11.66 3.25
N ALA A 104 4.35 12.82 2.75
CA ALA A 104 5.29 12.93 1.64
C ALA A 104 6.60 13.52 2.13
N PHE A 105 7.70 12.93 1.69
CA PHE A 105 9.06 13.34 2.04
C PHE A 105 9.89 13.61 0.78
N ALA A 106 10.72 14.63 0.86
CA ALA A 106 11.77 14.90 -0.10
C ALA A 106 12.79 13.76 -0.08
N ASP A 107 13.01 13.16 -1.24
CA ASP A 107 14.06 12.17 -1.47
C ASP A 107 14.83 12.57 -2.75
N ASP A 108 16.04 12.07 -2.94
CA ASP A 108 16.90 12.52 -4.04
C ASP A 108 16.30 12.15 -5.41
N GLY A 109 15.84 13.16 -6.16
CA GLY A 109 15.14 13.00 -7.45
C GLY A 109 13.77 12.32 -7.37
N ALA A 110 13.22 12.13 -6.17
CA ALA A 110 11.95 11.46 -5.95
C ALA A 110 11.18 12.05 -4.76
N THR A 111 9.89 11.77 -4.73
CA THR A 111 9.04 11.95 -3.56
C THR A 111 8.82 10.58 -2.92
N ARG A 112 9.15 10.47 -1.65
CA ARG A 112 8.92 9.28 -0.84
C ARG A 112 7.60 9.44 -0.08
N PHE A 113 6.64 8.58 -0.37
CA PHE A 113 5.37 8.55 0.35
C PHE A 113 5.40 7.48 1.44
N GLU A 114 4.86 7.82 2.60
CA GLU A 114 4.62 6.91 3.71
C GLU A 114 3.12 6.87 4.00
N VAL A 115 2.51 5.69 3.94
CA VAL A 115 1.11 5.45 4.32
C VAL A 115 1.12 4.65 5.61
N THR A 116 0.47 5.17 6.65
CA THR A 116 0.44 4.60 7.99
C THR A 116 -0.95 4.10 8.31
N PHE A 117 -1.06 2.82 8.64
CA PHE A 117 -2.30 2.18 9.05
C PHE A 117 -2.50 2.19 10.57
N ALA A 118 -3.74 2.07 11.05
CA ALA A 118 -4.05 1.91 12.46
C ALA A 118 -3.42 0.62 13.01
N HIS A 119 -3.49 -0.48 12.27
CA HIS A 119 -2.91 -1.76 12.66
C HIS A 119 -1.60 -2.11 11.93
N PRO A 120 -0.77 -3.00 12.51
CA PRO A 120 0.42 -3.52 11.84
C PRO A 120 0.06 -4.24 10.53
N ILE A 121 0.85 -4.02 9.49
CA ILE A 121 0.64 -4.66 8.19
C ILE A 121 0.96 -6.16 8.29
N SER A 122 -0.04 -6.99 7.94
CA SER A 122 0.09 -8.43 7.83
C SER A 122 1.24 -8.84 6.91
N LYS A 123 2.23 -9.54 7.47
CA LYS A 123 3.36 -10.06 6.68
C LYS A 123 2.97 -11.36 5.99
N PRO A 124 3.35 -11.55 4.71
CA PRO A 124 3.11 -12.80 4.03
C PRO A 124 3.91 -13.91 4.72
N SER A 125 3.22 -14.93 5.23
CA SER A 125 3.87 -16.08 5.83
C SER A 125 4.19 -17.13 4.77
N ARG A 126 5.34 -17.80 4.89
CA ARG A 126 5.67 -18.98 4.05
C ARG A 126 4.81 -20.22 4.38
N ALA A 127 4.02 -20.16 5.45
CA ALA A 127 3.16 -21.24 5.91
C ALA A 127 1.76 -21.20 5.27
N GLN A 128 1.35 -20.10 4.63
CA GLN A 128 0.07 -19.97 3.93
C GLN A 128 0.17 -20.44 2.47
N ALA A 129 -0.89 -21.14 2.05
CA ALA A 129 -0.93 -22.22 1.07
C ALA A 129 -0.10 -22.07 -0.21
N VAL A 130 0.42 -23.23 -0.58
CA VAL A 130 0.98 -23.65 -1.85
C VAL A 130 -0.19 -23.82 -2.84
N ASP A 131 -0.20 -23.07 -3.94
CA ASP A 131 -1.15 -23.35 -5.03
C ASP A 131 -0.86 -24.71 -5.68
N ILE A 132 -1.74 -25.19 -6.58
CA ILE A 132 -1.54 -26.46 -7.32
C ILE A 132 -0.19 -26.47 -8.08
N GLY A 133 0.41 -25.30 -8.31
CA GLY A 133 1.72 -25.10 -8.95
C GLY A 133 2.91 -24.93 -8.00
N GLY A 134 2.75 -25.09 -6.68
CA GLY A 134 3.86 -25.01 -5.73
C GLY A 134 4.18 -23.61 -5.20
N SER A 135 3.47 -22.55 -5.60
CA SER A 135 3.81 -21.17 -5.23
C SER A 135 3.18 -20.76 -3.90
N THR A 136 3.98 -20.18 -2.99
CA THR A 136 3.50 -19.70 -1.68
C THR A 136 2.98 -18.26 -1.75
N VAL A 137 2.21 -17.83 -0.76
CA VAL A 137 1.81 -16.41 -0.61
C VAL A 137 3.03 -15.48 -0.59
N ALA A 138 4.14 -15.89 0.05
CA ALA A 138 5.37 -15.12 0.07
C ALA A 138 6.04 -14.98 -1.32
N ASP A 139 5.94 -16.00 -2.19
CA ASP A 139 6.48 -15.93 -3.55
C ASP A 139 5.69 -14.96 -4.44
N ARG A 140 4.40 -14.77 -4.11
CA ARG A 140 3.47 -13.85 -4.78
C ARG A 140 3.55 -12.43 -4.21
N ALA A 141 3.74 -12.30 -2.89
CA ALA A 141 3.82 -11.05 -2.14
C ALA A 141 5.26 -10.49 -2.07
N ARG A 142 5.87 -10.27 -3.24
CA ARG A 142 7.31 -9.93 -3.36
C ARG A 142 7.73 -8.62 -2.68
N HIS A 143 6.78 -7.76 -2.37
CA HIS A 143 7.00 -6.43 -1.79
C HIS A 143 6.67 -6.34 -0.29
N GLY A 144 6.44 -7.47 0.38
CA GLY A 144 6.28 -7.53 1.85
C GLY A 144 4.87 -7.20 2.37
N PHE A 145 3.91 -6.94 1.49
CA PHE A 145 2.49 -6.80 1.79
C PHE A 145 1.65 -7.47 0.68
N TYR A 146 0.39 -7.77 0.98
CA TYR A 146 -0.45 -8.58 0.07
C TYR A 146 -1.97 -8.44 0.27
N THR A 147 -2.41 -7.67 1.26
CA THR A 147 -3.82 -7.59 1.68
C THR A 147 -4.54 -6.34 1.21
N PHE A 148 -3.82 -5.31 0.73
CA PHE A 148 -4.37 -4.01 0.38
C PHE A 148 -3.81 -3.44 -0.92
N ASN A 149 -4.53 -2.49 -1.52
CA ASN A 149 -4.02 -1.53 -2.48
C ASN A 149 -4.25 -0.11 -1.92
N VAL A 150 -3.34 0.80 -2.22
CA VAL A 150 -3.52 2.24 -1.96
C VAL A 150 -3.38 2.98 -3.28
N ASP A 151 -4.38 3.78 -3.60
CA ASP A 151 -4.35 4.70 -4.73
C ASP A 151 -4.15 6.12 -4.24
N LEU A 152 -3.23 6.83 -4.88
CA LEU A 152 -3.03 8.25 -4.70
C LEU A 152 -3.33 8.96 -6.03
N TYR A 153 -4.48 9.63 -6.10
CA TYR A 153 -4.87 10.52 -7.19
C TYR A 153 -4.34 11.91 -6.89
N VAL A 154 -3.50 12.45 -7.76
CA VAL A 154 -2.81 13.72 -7.58
C VAL A 154 -3.30 14.71 -8.61
N ASP A 155 -3.96 15.75 -8.12
CA ASP A 155 -4.30 16.98 -8.83
C ASP A 155 -3.15 17.97 -8.64
N THR A 156 -2.35 18.11 -9.68
CA THR A 156 -1.09 18.87 -9.68
C THR A 156 -1.27 20.34 -10.03
N ASP A 157 -2.35 20.68 -10.74
CA ASP A 157 -2.57 22.04 -11.25
C ASP A 157 -3.76 22.77 -10.62
N ARG A 158 -4.63 22.05 -9.90
CA ARG A 158 -5.85 22.54 -9.22
C ARG A 158 -6.82 23.23 -10.18
N ALA A 159 -6.70 22.98 -11.48
CA ALA A 159 -7.51 23.64 -12.50
C ALA A 159 -8.81 22.87 -12.72
N THR A 160 -9.96 23.56 -12.66
CA THR A 160 -11.23 22.87 -12.91
C THR A 160 -11.30 22.33 -14.34
N GLY A 161 -11.54 21.03 -14.46
CA GLY A 161 -11.64 20.33 -15.73
C GLY A 161 -10.29 20.03 -16.40
N SER A 162 -9.16 20.25 -15.72
CA SER A 162 -7.92 19.57 -16.05
C SER A 162 -8.02 18.09 -15.63
N GLY A 163 -7.09 17.24 -16.07
CA GLY A 163 -7.03 15.87 -15.58
C GLY A 163 -8.23 14.96 -15.88
N ARG A 164 -8.31 13.89 -15.11
CA ARG A 164 -9.33 12.83 -15.18
C ARG A 164 -10.20 12.85 -13.93
N THR A 165 -11.50 12.64 -14.11
CA THR A 165 -12.44 12.51 -13.00
C THR A 165 -12.77 11.06 -12.68
N ASP A 166 -12.56 10.13 -13.61
CA ASP A 166 -12.78 8.71 -13.34
C ASP A 166 -11.66 8.15 -12.45
N THR A 167 -12.02 7.40 -11.41
CA THR A 167 -11.01 6.59 -10.68
C THR A 167 -10.56 5.41 -11.52
N LEU A 168 -9.42 4.84 -11.14
CA LEU A 168 -8.93 3.65 -11.82
C LEU A 168 -9.92 2.48 -11.69
N PRO A 169 -9.97 1.59 -12.69
CA PRO A 169 -10.95 0.52 -12.72
C PRO A 169 -10.98 -0.35 -11.45
N GLY A 170 -12.19 -0.65 -10.97
CA GLY A 170 -12.45 -1.42 -9.76
C GLY A 170 -12.61 -0.61 -8.49
N ARG A 171 -12.48 0.73 -8.53
CA ARG A 171 -12.77 1.62 -7.38
C ARG A 171 -14.20 2.14 -7.40
N GLU A 172 -14.80 2.25 -8.58
CA GLU A 172 -16.20 2.65 -8.79
C GLU A 172 -16.55 4.04 -8.19
N LEU A 173 -15.59 4.97 -8.22
CA LEU A 173 -15.74 6.35 -7.76
C LEU A 173 -15.45 7.34 -8.89
N THR A 174 -15.91 8.58 -8.70
CA THR A 174 -15.64 9.71 -9.60
C THR A 174 -15.21 10.90 -8.75
N LEU A 175 -14.22 11.64 -9.20
CA LEU A 175 -13.76 12.88 -8.57
C LEU A 175 -14.53 14.09 -9.12
N THR A 176 -14.64 15.14 -8.31
CA THR A 176 -15.21 16.41 -8.78
C THR A 176 -14.32 17.03 -9.87
N PRO A 177 -14.88 17.83 -10.80
CA PRO A 177 -14.07 18.44 -11.86
C PRO A 177 -12.94 19.36 -11.37
N ASP A 178 -13.06 19.94 -10.18
CA ASP A 178 -12.05 20.76 -9.50
C ASP A 178 -11.09 19.95 -8.62
N SER A 179 -11.22 18.62 -8.63
CA SER A 179 -10.34 17.65 -7.99
C SER A 179 -9.90 16.56 -8.96
N ALA A 180 -10.04 16.81 -10.26
CA ALA A 180 -9.61 15.89 -11.30
C ALA A 180 -8.08 15.71 -11.23
N TRP A 181 -7.60 14.51 -11.58
CA TRP A 181 -6.21 14.13 -11.36
C TRP A 181 -5.41 14.06 -12.66
N GLU A 182 -4.16 14.54 -12.64
CA GLU A 182 -3.21 14.36 -13.74
C GLU A 182 -2.36 13.10 -13.55
N LYS A 183 -2.13 12.70 -12.29
CA LYS A 183 -1.27 11.58 -11.92
C LYS A 183 -1.99 10.65 -10.94
N ALA A 184 -1.87 9.35 -11.17
CA ALA A 184 -2.28 8.33 -10.23
C ALA A 184 -1.08 7.47 -9.84
N VAL A 185 -0.87 7.24 -8.55
CA VAL A 185 0.10 6.29 -8.02
C VAL A 185 -0.65 5.11 -7.44
N VAL A 186 -0.34 3.91 -7.90
CA VAL A 186 -1.06 2.68 -7.51
C VAL A 186 -0.11 1.75 -6.78
N LEU A 187 -0.17 1.78 -5.45
CA LEU A 187 0.50 0.83 -4.60
C LEU A 187 -0.32 -0.46 -4.56
N THR A 188 0.20 -1.53 -5.15
CA THR A 188 -0.48 -2.83 -5.22
C THR A 188 0.53 -3.97 -5.07
N PRO A 189 0.13 -5.15 -4.54
CA PRO A 189 1.06 -6.26 -4.35
C PRO A 189 1.67 -6.80 -5.65
N ARG A 190 1.02 -6.57 -6.81
CA ARG A 190 1.46 -7.05 -8.13
C ARG A 190 1.55 -5.89 -9.15
N PRO A 191 2.51 -4.96 -8.99
CA PRO A 191 2.54 -3.72 -9.77
C PRO A 191 2.65 -3.97 -11.28
N TYR A 192 3.47 -4.94 -11.70
CA TYR A 192 3.61 -5.29 -13.12
C TYR A 192 2.31 -5.81 -13.74
N GLU A 193 1.53 -6.58 -12.99
CA GLU A 193 0.30 -7.18 -13.51
C GLU A 193 -0.87 -6.21 -13.52
N ALA A 194 -0.94 -5.36 -12.51
CA ALA A 194 -1.87 -4.24 -12.51
C ALA A 194 -1.59 -3.32 -13.71
N ARG A 195 -0.31 -2.98 -13.97
CA ARG A 195 0.11 -2.22 -15.15
C ARG A 195 -0.34 -2.89 -16.44
N GLU A 196 -0.03 -4.16 -16.64
CA GLU A 196 -0.41 -4.89 -17.87
C GLU A 196 -1.93 -4.98 -18.05
N THR A 197 -2.67 -5.17 -16.95
CA THR A 197 -4.13 -5.20 -16.97
C THR A 197 -4.71 -3.85 -17.40
N LEU A 198 -4.19 -2.76 -16.83
CA LEU A 198 -4.62 -1.41 -17.17
C LEU A 198 -4.26 -1.05 -18.62
N ARG A 199 -3.04 -1.40 -19.05
CA ARG A 199 -2.57 -1.22 -20.42
C ARG A 199 -3.50 -1.88 -21.43
N LYS A 200 -3.85 -3.15 -21.18
CA LYS A 200 -4.79 -3.90 -22.01
C LYS A 200 -6.15 -3.21 -22.06
N HIS A 201 -6.66 -2.76 -20.92
CA HIS A 201 -7.95 -2.11 -20.82
C HIS A 201 -8.03 -0.79 -21.59
N TRP A 202 -7.06 0.11 -21.40
CA TRP A 202 -7.03 1.40 -22.09
C TRP A 202 -6.86 1.23 -23.59
N ARG A 203 -6.05 0.24 -24.01
CA ARG A 203 -5.94 -0.15 -25.41
C ARG A 203 -7.29 -0.59 -25.98
N GLU A 204 -7.98 -1.50 -25.32
CA GLU A 204 -9.30 -1.98 -25.76
C GLU A 204 -10.35 -0.87 -25.79
N ALA A 205 -10.32 0.04 -24.81
CA ALA A 205 -11.20 1.20 -24.77
C ALA A 205 -10.91 2.16 -25.95
N ALA A 206 -9.64 2.44 -26.24
CA ALA A 206 -9.24 3.30 -27.36
C ALA A 206 -9.65 2.70 -28.72
N LEU A 207 -9.44 1.40 -28.91
CA LEU A 207 -9.86 0.68 -30.12
C LEU A 207 -11.39 0.72 -30.28
N ARG A 208 -12.14 0.40 -29.22
CA ARG A 208 -13.60 0.43 -29.22
C ARG A 208 -14.15 1.83 -29.53
N ALA A 209 -13.59 2.87 -28.92
CA ALA A 209 -13.99 4.24 -29.17
C ALA A 209 -13.71 4.67 -30.62
N TYR A 210 -12.58 4.24 -31.19
CA TYR A 210 -12.26 4.50 -32.59
C TYR A 210 -13.22 3.78 -33.54
N GLU A 211 -13.49 2.49 -33.30
CA GLU A 211 -14.38 1.67 -34.12
C GLU A 211 -15.80 2.21 -34.14
N GLN A 212 -16.32 2.61 -32.97
CA GLN A 212 -17.64 3.24 -32.86
C GLN A 212 -17.74 4.55 -33.65
N LYS A 213 -16.65 5.30 -33.77
CA LYS A 213 -16.63 6.60 -34.45
C LYS A 213 -16.34 6.50 -35.96
N THR A 214 -15.51 5.54 -36.36
CA THR A 214 -14.88 5.53 -37.71
C THR A 214 -15.09 4.22 -38.47
N GLY A 215 -15.55 3.16 -37.80
CA GLY A 215 -15.72 1.84 -38.40
C GLY A 215 -14.46 0.95 -38.29
N PRO A 216 -14.28 -0.03 -39.19
CA PRO A 216 -13.29 -1.09 -39.06
C PRO A 216 -11.86 -0.58 -38.86
N ILE A 217 -11.11 -1.25 -37.98
CA ILE A 217 -9.73 -0.90 -37.64
C ILE A 217 -8.76 -1.63 -38.56
N GLY A 218 -7.88 -0.88 -39.24
CA GLY A 218 -6.73 -1.43 -39.95
C GLY A 218 -5.50 -1.52 -39.04
N GLY A 219 -4.57 -2.44 -39.33
CA GLY A 219 -3.41 -2.72 -38.46
C GLY A 219 -2.49 -1.51 -38.16
N LYS A 220 -2.40 -0.52 -39.07
CA LYS A 220 -1.65 0.72 -38.81
C LYS A 220 -2.31 1.57 -37.73
N VAL A 221 -3.63 1.76 -37.82
CA VAL A 221 -4.41 2.52 -36.85
C VAL A 221 -4.38 1.83 -35.49
N GLU A 222 -4.50 0.50 -35.48
CA GLU A 222 -4.37 -0.28 -34.25
C GLU A 222 -3.02 -0.02 -33.57
N ALA A 223 -1.91 -0.07 -34.31
CA ALA A 223 -0.58 0.19 -33.76
C ALA A 223 -0.43 1.61 -33.20
N GLU A 224 -0.98 2.61 -33.87
CA GLU A 224 -0.98 4.01 -33.43
C GLU A 224 -1.79 4.22 -32.14
N LEU A 225 -2.99 3.63 -32.06
CA LEU A 225 -3.83 3.67 -30.86
C LEU A 225 -3.18 2.94 -29.69
N ASN A 226 -2.53 1.80 -29.96
CA ASN A 226 -1.79 1.05 -28.95
C ASN A 226 -0.61 1.87 -28.38
N ALA A 227 0.16 2.54 -29.25
CA ALA A 227 1.26 3.39 -28.83
C ALA A 227 0.77 4.61 -28.03
N LYS A 228 -0.34 5.21 -28.44
CA LYS A 228 -0.97 6.32 -27.70
C LYS A 228 -1.43 5.89 -26.31
N ALA A 229 -2.09 4.75 -26.19
CA ALA A 229 -2.55 4.22 -24.90
C ALA A 229 -1.38 3.93 -23.95
N GLU A 230 -0.26 3.40 -24.46
CA GLU A 230 0.95 3.16 -23.65
C GLU A 230 1.60 4.47 -23.18
N ALA A 231 1.66 5.47 -24.06
CA ALA A 231 2.18 6.79 -23.72
C ALA A 231 1.31 7.48 -22.65
N GLU A 232 -0.01 7.43 -22.80
CA GLU A 232 -0.96 7.97 -21.82
C GLU A 232 -0.82 7.27 -20.46
N LEU A 233 -0.77 5.93 -20.45
CA LEU A 233 -0.60 5.15 -19.21
C LEU A 233 0.70 5.53 -18.50
N SER A 234 1.81 5.62 -19.25
CA SER A 234 3.11 5.96 -18.66
C SER A 234 3.20 7.41 -18.18
N ALA A 235 2.44 8.31 -18.80
CA ALA A 235 2.39 9.72 -18.40
C ALA A 235 1.50 9.94 -17.17
N GLN A 236 0.45 9.14 -17.00
CA GLN A 236 -0.59 9.38 -15.99
C GLN A 236 -0.55 8.41 -14.81
N VAL A 237 -0.06 7.17 -14.96
CA VAL A 237 -0.15 6.16 -13.92
C VAL A 237 1.21 5.55 -13.60
N PHE A 238 1.59 5.61 -12.33
CA PHE A 238 2.82 5.02 -11.81
C PHE A 238 2.53 3.88 -10.84
N PHE A 239 3.24 2.76 -11.02
CA PHE A 239 3.16 1.59 -10.15
C PHE A 239 4.49 1.44 -9.42
N PRO A 240 4.59 1.83 -8.13
CA PRO A 240 5.84 1.75 -7.39
C PRO A 240 6.37 0.31 -7.31
N THR A 241 7.69 0.18 -7.36
CA THR A 241 8.39 -1.11 -7.22
C THR A 241 9.43 -1.09 -6.09
N LEU A 242 9.89 0.10 -5.71
CA LEU A 242 10.73 0.35 -4.54
C LEU A 242 9.82 0.56 -3.33
N ILE A 243 9.51 -0.52 -2.62
CA ILE A 243 8.54 -0.56 -1.53
C ILE A 243 9.20 -1.15 -0.28
N GLN A 244 8.95 -0.56 0.88
CA GLN A 244 9.35 -1.09 2.18
C GLN A 244 8.18 -1.07 3.16
N VAL A 245 8.07 -2.12 3.96
CA VAL A 245 7.02 -2.26 4.97
C VAL A 245 7.67 -2.36 6.35
N SER A 246 7.26 -1.50 7.28
CA SER A 246 7.78 -1.47 8.64
C SER A 246 6.64 -1.25 9.63
N GLY A 247 6.34 -2.27 10.44
CA GLY A 247 5.25 -2.22 11.41
C GLY A 247 3.90 -1.93 10.73
N ARG A 248 3.37 -0.73 10.96
CA ARG A 248 2.12 -0.22 10.40
C ARG A 248 2.28 0.69 9.18
N THR A 249 3.52 0.94 8.74
CA THR A 249 3.80 1.90 7.68
C THR A 249 4.32 1.19 6.44
N VAL A 250 3.75 1.53 5.29
CA VAL A 250 4.30 1.20 3.97
C VAL A 250 4.88 2.45 3.33
N MET A 251 6.09 2.32 2.81
CA MET A 251 6.84 3.38 2.18
C MET A 251 7.10 3.02 0.73
N PHE A 252 6.97 3.99 -0.17
CA PHE A 252 7.33 3.83 -1.58
C PHE A 252 7.83 5.14 -2.19
N GLN A 253 8.65 5.02 -3.23
CA GLN A 253 9.22 6.18 -3.95
C GLN A 253 8.52 6.39 -5.29
N VAL A 254 8.27 7.66 -5.61
CA VAL A 254 7.71 8.12 -6.88
C VAL A 254 8.69 9.14 -7.48
N PRO A 255 9.21 8.92 -8.71
CA PRO A 255 10.12 9.87 -9.33
C PRO A 255 9.50 11.25 -9.49
N ASP A 256 10.25 12.30 -9.17
CA ASP A 256 9.80 13.69 -9.37
C ASP A 256 9.55 13.95 -10.87
N SER A 257 10.26 13.24 -11.76
CA SER A 257 10.03 13.29 -13.22
C SER A 257 8.68 12.74 -13.67
N PHE A 258 8.08 11.80 -12.92
CA PHE A 258 6.74 11.30 -13.22
C PHE A 258 5.68 12.32 -12.79
N LEU A 259 5.83 12.87 -11.59
CA LEU A 259 4.95 13.92 -11.05
C LEU A 259 5.10 15.24 -11.81
N GLY A 260 6.23 15.46 -12.48
CA GLY A 260 6.60 16.70 -13.18
C GLY A 260 7.50 17.59 -12.33
N GLU A 261 7.26 17.59 -11.01
CA GLU A 261 8.12 18.15 -9.98
C GLU A 261 7.93 17.39 -8.67
N ARG A 262 8.66 17.79 -7.64
CA ARG A 262 8.49 17.25 -6.29
C ARG A 262 7.07 17.53 -5.77
N ALA A 263 6.48 16.58 -5.04
CA ALA A 263 5.14 16.76 -4.47
C ALA A 263 5.04 18.01 -3.57
N ARG A 264 3.89 18.69 -3.63
CA ARG A 264 3.69 20.00 -2.97
C ARG A 264 2.41 20.03 -2.16
N LYS A 265 2.44 20.79 -1.07
CA LYS A 265 1.29 20.96 -0.17
C LYS A 265 0.10 21.71 -0.77
N ASP A 266 0.26 22.38 -1.90
CA ASP A 266 -0.80 23.11 -2.61
C ASP A 266 -1.48 22.28 -3.69
N TRP A 267 -1.04 21.04 -3.90
CA TRP A 267 -1.72 20.06 -4.75
C TRP A 267 -2.89 19.38 -4.02
N GLY A 268 -3.79 18.78 -4.79
CA GLY A 268 -4.88 17.96 -4.27
C GLY A 268 -4.47 16.49 -4.28
N TYR A 269 -4.75 15.79 -3.18
CA TYR A 269 -4.49 14.36 -3.03
C TYR A 269 -5.78 13.61 -2.66
N GLY A 270 -6.23 12.74 -3.55
CA GLY A 270 -7.25 11.74 -3.25
C GLY A 270 -6.56 10.45 -2.86
N VAL A 271 -6.86 9.93 -1.67
CA VAL A 271 -6.35 8.64 -1.19
C VAL A 271 -7.51 7.67 -1.02
N ALA A 272 -7.43 6.52 -1.68
CA ALA A 272 -8.43 5.45 -1.57
C ALA A 272 -7.75 4.10 -1.30
N VAL A 273 -8.32 3.34 -0.37
CA VAL A 273 -7.81 2.05 0.07
C VAL A 273 -8.79 0.95 -0.29
N THR A 274 -8.29 -0.12 -0.89
CA THR A 274 -9.09 -1.32 -1.18
C THR A 274 -8.38 -2.55 -0.63
N GLY A 275 -9.14 -3.61 -0.34
CA GLY A 275 -8.55 -4.94 -0.18
C GLY A 275 -7.88 -5.40 -1.48
N ALA A 276 -6.82 -6.20 -1.38
CA ALA A 276 -6.15 -6.81 -2.53
C ALA A 276 -6.51 -8.28 -2.72
N SER A 277 -6.80 -8.66 -3.97
CA SER A 277 -7.06 -10.03 -4.40
C SER A 277 -5.93 -10.54 -5.31
N ILE A 278 -5.03 -11.35 -4.77
CA ILE A 278 -3.85 -11.87 -5.50
C ILE A 278 -4.18 -13.11 -6.34
N ASP A 279 -5.23 -13.84 -5.97
CA ASP A 279 -5.60 -15.07 -6.63
C ASP A 279 -6.21 -14.79 -8.01
N ARG A 280 -5.45 -15.14 -9.06
CA ARG A 280 -5.99 -15.24 -10.42
C ARG A 280 -6.77 -16.53 -10.54
N ARG A 281 -8.04 -16.53 -10.15
CA ARG A 281 -8.95 -17.53 -10.72
C ARG A 281 -9.24 -17.11 -12.15
N VAL A 282 -8.63 -17.85 -13.08
CA VAL A 282 -9.06 -17.85 -14.47
C VAL A 282 -10.52 -18.27 -14.44
N SER A 283 -11.44 -17.33 -14.69
CA SER A 283 -12.83 -17.69 -14.92
C SER A 283 -12.85 -18.54 -16.18
N LEU A 284 -13.03 -19.86 -16.03
CA LEU A 284 -13.15 -20.81 -17.15
C LEU A 284 -14.35 -20.53 -18.07
N GLY A 285 -15.15 -19.48 -17.81
CA GLY A 285 -16.21 -19.01 -18.71
C GLY A 285 -15.69 -18.48 -20.06
N GLY A 286 -14.40 -18.09 -20.15
CA GLY A 286 -13.80 -17.61 -21.39
C GLY A 286 -13.57 -18.69 -22.46
N VAL A 287 -13.60 -19.98 -22.10
CA VAL A 287 -13.46 -21.09 -23.08
C VAL A 287 -14.79 -21.39 -23.79
N PHE A 288 -15.91 -20.84 -23.30
CA PHE A 288 -17.26 -21.00 -23.85
C PHE A 288 -17.93 -19.66 -24.19
N GLY A 289 -17.17 -18.68 -24.68
CA GLY A 289 -17.75 -17.44 -25.25
C GLY A 289 -18.54 -16.56 -24.27
N GLY A 290 -18.41 -16.79 -22.96
CA GLY A 290 -19.01 -15.95 -21.94
C GLY A 290 -18.18 -14.69 -21.74
N VAL A 291 -18.79 -13.53 -21.96
CA VAL A 291 -18.26 -12.23 -21.53
C VAL A 291 -17.89 -12.35 -20.05
N THR A 292 -16.64 -12.07 -19.69
CA THR A 292 -16.31 -11.81 -18.29
C THR A 292 -17.01 -10.51 -17.91
N GLU A 293 -18.23 -10.63 -17.38
CA GLU A 293 -18.96 -9.50 -16.80
C GLU A 293 -18.19 -9.00 -15.59
N GLY A 294 -17.42 -7.93 -15.82
CA GLY A 294 -16.56 -7.31 -14.84
C GLY A 294 -15.40 -6.66 -15.57
N GLY A 295 -15.40 -5.33 -15.60
CA GLY A 295 -14.23 -4.56 -16.03
C GLY A 295 -12.98 -4.96 -15.21
N PRO A 296 -11.78 -4.56 -15.65
CA PRO A 296 -10.58 -4.81 -14.88
C PRO A 296 -10.74 -4.21 -13.47
N LYS A 297 -10.37 -4.97 -12.44
CA LYS A 297 -10.48 -4.51 -11.04
C LYS A 297 -9.16 -4.01 -10.47
N LEU A 298 -8.07 -4.09 -11.24
CA LEU A 298 -6.70 -3.76 -10.82
C LEU A 298 -6.38 -4.27 -9.40
N MET A 299 -6.60 -5.57 -9.20
CA MET A 299 -6.38 -6.27 -7.92
C MET A 299 -7.27 -5.84 -6.75
N ALA A 300 -8.24 -4.92 -6.95
CA ALA A 300 -9.23 -4.60 -5.93
C ALA A 300 -10.09 -5.84 -5.64
N MET A 301 -10.15 -6.20 -4.38
CA MET A 301 -11.07 -7.19 -3.86
C MET A 301 -12.49 -6.66 -4.03
N PRO A 302 -13.40 -7.42 -4.65
CA PRO A 302 -14.76 -6.94 -4.88
C PRO A 302 -15.58 -6.91 -3.58
N ILE A 303 -16.66 -6.14 -3.61
CA ILE A 303 -17.76 -6.21 -2.63
C ILE A 303 -18.95 -6.94 -3.26
N ALA A 304 -19.70 -7.70 -2.46
CA ALA A 304 -20.88 -8.41 -2.93
C ALA A 304 -21.97 -8.52 -1.84
N PRO A 305 -23.25 -8.68 -2.23
CA PRO A 305 -24.33 -8.85 -1.27
C PRO A 305 -24.20 -10.09 -0.40
N GLY A 306 -24.66 -9.94 0.84
CA GLY A 306 -24.71 -11.00 1.83
C GLY A 306 -23.37 -11.23 2.56
N GLU A 307 -23.19 -12.47 3.00
CA GLU A 307 -22.05 -12.86 3.83
C GLU A 307 -20.70 -12.68 3.13
N PRO A 308 -19.69 -12.13 3.83
CA PRO A 308 -18.32 -12.03 3.30
C PRO A 308 -17.74 -13.41 2.99
N LEU A 309 -16.92 -13.51 1.95
CA LEU A 309 -16.12 -14.71 1.65
C LEU A 309 -14.64 -14.38 1.73
N ASN A 310 -13.77 -15.37 1.58
CA ASN A 310 -12.32 -15.13 1.62
C ASN A 310 -11.83 -14.26 0.45
N GLU A 311 -12.56 -14.24 -0.67
CA GLU A 311 -12.17 -13.58 -1.92
C GLU A 311 -12.93 -12.25 -2.17
N ARG A 312 -13.78 -11.80 -1.23
CA ARG A 312 -14.61 -10.60 -1.38
C ARG A 312 -15.11 -10.04 -0.05
N PHE A 313 -15.33 -8.73 0.01
CA PHE A 313 -16.09 -8.10 1.08
C PHE A 313 -17.57 -8.49 1.02
N GLY A 314 -18.21 -8.54 2.19
CA GLY A 314 -19.67 -8.59 2.35
C GLY A 314 -20.26 -7.18 2.43
N GLY A 315 -21.57 -7.09 2.69
CA GLY A 315 -22.24 -5.78 2.83
C GLY A 315 -22.66 -5.15 1.50
N GLY A 316 -22.53 -5.88 0.39
CA GLY A 316 -22.93 -5.37 -0.91
C GLY A 316 -24.44 -5.12 -1.02
N ARG A 317 -24.81 -4.03 -1.68
CA ARG A 317 -26.18 -3.66 -2.01
C ARG A 317 -26.70 -4.55 -3.12
N LYS A 318 -27.82 -5.22 -2.86
CA LYS A 318 -28.45 -6.09 -3.86
C LYS A 318 -28.90 -5.28 -5.07
N GLY A 319 -28.38 -5.63 -6.24
CA GLY A 319 -28.73 -4.98 -7.51
C GLY A 319 -27.95 -3.70 -7.83
N ASP A 320 -26.95 -3.34 -7.01
CA ASP A 320 -26.02 -2.25 -7.30
C ASP A 320 -24.63 -2.80 -7.62
N PRO A 321 -24.34 -3.13 -8.90
CA PRO A 321 -23.01 -3.60 -9.30
C PRO A 321 -21.94 -2.50 -9.26
N SER A 322 -22.34 -1.25 -9.01
CA SER A 322 -21.47 -0.07 -9.03
C SER A 322 -21.06 0.37 -7.63
N GLN A 323 -21.47 -0.33 -6.57
CA GLN A 323 -21.01 -0.02 -5.23
C GLN A 323 -19.49 -0.13 -5.16
N SER A 324 -18.87 0.89 -4.56
CA SER A 324 -17.43 0.93 -4.39
C SER A 324 -16.97 -0.14 -3.40
N PRO A 325 -15.90 -0.89 -3.71
CA PRO A 325 -15.23 -1.76 -2.74
C PRO A 325 -14.16 -1.03 -1.92
N VAL A 326 -14.09 0.31 -2.01
CA VAL A 326 -13.21 1.12 -1.18
C VAL A 326 -13.62 0.96 0.28
N VAL A 327 -12.63 0.65 1.11
CA VAL A 327 -12.80 0.36 2.53
C VAL A 327 -12.56 1.62 3.35
N ASP A 328 -11.60 2.42 2.91
CA ASP A 328 -11.15 3.63 3.57
C ASP A 328 -10.77 4.68 2.50
N LEU A 329 -11.15 5.93 2.73
CA LEU A 329 -11.15 7.04 1.80
C LEU A 329 -10.94 8.36 2.56
N LEU A 330 -9.80 9.00 2.31
CA LEU A 330 -9.53 10.32 2.87
C LEU A 330 -10.48 11.35 2.25
N VAL A 331 -11.22 12.06 3.09
CA VAL A 331 -12.17 13.10 2.69
C VAL A 331 -11.78 14.48 3.26
N PRO A 332 -12.16 15.58 2.58
CA PRO A 332 -11.92 16.92 3.11
C PRO A 332 -12.60 17.15 4.47
N PRO A 333 -12.07 18.06 5.30
CA PRO A 333 -12.72 18.41 6.56
C PRO A 333 -14.17 18.88 6.36
N GLY A 334 -15.10 18.23 7.06
CA GLY A 334 -16.54 18.53 6.99
C GLY A 334 -17.33 17.58 6.09
N ASP A 335 -16.64 16.80 5.25
CA ASP A 335 -17.23 15.67 4.54
C ASP A 335 -17.11 14.39 5.39
N SER A 336 -17.86 13.35 5.00
CA SER A 336 -17.81 12.02 5.60
C SER A 336 -17.65 10.98 4.50
N GLN A 337 -16.80 9.98 4.73
CA GLN A 337 -16.58 8.88 3.81
C GLN A 337 -17.89 8.19 3.38
N GLU A 338 -18.80 7.92 4.31
CA GLU A 338 -20.04 7.19 4.08
C GLU A 338 -20.99 7.96 3.15
N ALA A 339 -20.94 9.30 3.19
CA ALA A 339 -21.69 10.12 2.25
C ALA A 339 -21.14 9.99 0.82
N VAL A 340 -19.81 9.87 0.68
CA VAL A 340 -19.13 9.71 -0.62
C VAL A 340 -19.32 8.30 -1.17
N LEU A 341 -19.21 7.26 -0.34
CA LEU A 341 -19.29 5.85 -0.74
C LEU A 341 -20.74 5.30 -0.76
N GLY A 342 -21.66 6.00 -0.08
CA GLY A 342 -23.07 5.64 0.04
C GLY A 342 -23.83 5.64 -1.29
N PRO A 343 -25.12 5.25 -1.31
CA PRO A 343 -25.86 4.99 -2.55
C PRO A 343 -25.91 6.14 -3.57
N ALA A 344 -25.87 7.39 -3.10
CA ALA A 344 -25.85 8.57 -3.97
C ALA A 344 -24.53 8.72 -4.74
N LYS A 345 -23.42 8.19 -4.19
CA LYS A 345 -22.05 8.28 -4.70
C LYS A 345 -21.75 9.63 -5.36
N PRO A 346 -21.83 10.74 -4.60
CA PRO A 346 -21.46 12.04 -5.13
C PRO A 346 -20.00 11.99 -5.58
N ALA A 347 -19.64 12.93 -6.45
CA ALA A 347 -18.26 13.08 -6.85
C ALA A 347 -17.40 13.47 -5.63
N TRP A 348 -16.25 12.80 -5.48
CA TRP A 348 -15.32 12.93 -4.36
C TRP A 348 -14.30 14.05 -4.62
N SER A 349 -14.01 14.86 -3.59
CA SER A 349 -12.99 15.91 -3.67
C SER A 349 -11.67 15.47 -3.04
N THR A 350 -10.57 15.86 -3.66
CA THR A 350 -9.22 15.63 -3.14
C THR A 350 -8.95 16.50 -1.89
N VAL A 351 -8.08 16.00 -1.02
CA VAL A 351 -7.63 16.72 0.17
C VAL A 351 -6.40 17.55 -0.16
N VAL A 352 -6.42 18.83 0.21
CA VAL A 352 -5.23 19.70 0.13
C VAL A 352 -4.55 19.72 1.49
N PRO A 353 -3.26 19.35 1.60
CA PRO A 353 -2.58 19.30 2.88
C PRO A 353 -2.60 20.66 3.57
N SER A 354 -3.12 20.70 4.79
CA SER A 354 -3.01 21.89 5.62
C SER A 354 -1.53 22.14 5.92
N GLY A 355 -1.02 23.33 5.57
CA GLY A 355 0.33 23.70 5.94
C GLY A 355 0.51 23.63 7.46
N ARG A 356 1.53 22.93 7.93
CA ARG A 356 1.91 22.89 9.35
C ARG A 356 2.09 24.35 9.83
N VAL A 357 1.19 24.85 10.67
CA VAL A 357 1.58 25.87 11.65
C VAL A 357 2.39 25.09 12.67
N VAL A 358 3.71 25.17 12.58
CA VAL A 358 4.58 24.68 13.65
C VAL A 358 4.24 25.54 14.87
N PRO A 359 3.63 25.00 15.94
CA PRO A 359 3.50 25.79 17.16
C PRO A 359 4.91 26.09 17.62
N ALA A 360 5.23 27.38 17.75
CA ALA A 360 6.49 27.81 18.32
C ALA A 360 6.65 27.10 19.67
N ALA A 361 7.73 26.34 19.81
CA ALA A 361 8.07 25.71 21.08
C ALA A 361 8.01 26.78 22.17
N PRO A 362 7.32 26.54 23.31
CA PRO A 362 7.33 27.49 24.39
C PRO A 362 8.79 27.73 24.78
N ALA A 363 9.22 28.98 24.68
CA ALA A 363 10.53 29.39 25.12
C ALA A 363 10.68 28.95 26.58
N ALA A 364 11.56 27.99 26.83
CA ALA A 364 11.96 27.62 28.17
C ALA A 364 12.62 28.87 28.79
N THR A 365 11.86 29.59 29.60
CA THR A 365 12.42 30.55 30.55
C THR A 365 13.24 29.76 31.55
N VAL A 366 14.55 29.87 31.39
CA VAL A 366 15.55 29.47 32.38
C VAL A 366 15.36 30.39 33.58
N ASP A 367 14.75 29.88 34.65
CA ASP A 367 14.73 30.58 35.92
C ASP A 367 15.92 30.07 36.76
N ALA A 368 16.87 30.98 36.99
CA ALA A 368 18.03 30.75 37.82
C ALA A 368 17.61 30.93 39.28
N GLY A 369 17.74 29.85 40.06
CA GLY A 369 17.19 29.78 41.41
C GLY A 369 17.76 30.78 42.42
N VAL A 370 16.99 30.95 43.49
CA VAL A 370 17.50 31.30 44.81
C VAL A 370 16.78 30.42 45.83
N SER A 371 17.56 29.62 46.54
CA SER A 371 17.16 28.89 47.74
C SER A 371 16.84 29.88 48.85
N ASP A 372 15.74 29.68 49.56
CA ASP A 372 15.70 30.10 50.95
C ASP A 372 14.83 29.18 51.83
N VAL A 373 15.28 29.11 53.07
CA VAL A 373 15.02 28.07 54.07
C VAL A 373 13.69 28.29 54.81
N ALA A 374 13.09 27.18 55.27
CA ALA A 374 11.86 27.10 56.07
C ALA A 374 11.88 27.89 57.40
N PRO A 375 10.74 28.02 58.09
CA PRO A 375 10.49 26.99 59.12
C PRO A 375 9.05 26.50 59.26
N VAL A 376 9.02 25.26 59.76
CA VAL A 376 8.00 24.44 60.42
C VAL A 376 6.95 25.23 61.23
N GLU A 377 5.67 24.90 61.06
CA GLU A 377 4.74 24.79 62.18
C GLU A 377 3.88 23.51 62.05
N ASP A 378 3.79 22.84 63.19
CA ASP A 378 3.15 21.59 63.54
C ASP A 378 1.80 21.90 64.20
N ALA A 379 0.73 21.21 63.81
CA ALA A 379 -0.35 20.78 64.72
C ALA A 379 -1.46 20.05 63.95
N GLY A 380 -1.77 18.83 64.39
CA GLY A 380 -3.17 18.42 64.56
C GLY A 380 -3.71 17.28 63.70
N VAL A 381 -3.54 16.06 64.18
CA VAL A 381 -4.43 14.89 63.95
C VAL A 381 -5.00 14.54 65.34
N PRO A 382 -6.31 14.27 65.51
CA PRO A 382 -6.90 12.91 65.41
C PRO A 382 -8.29 12.95 64.73
N GLU A 383 -9.06 11.90 64.41
CA GLU A 383 -9.25 10.54 64.91
C GLU A 383 -10.19 9.83 63.90
N ALA A 384 -9.77 8.75 63.25
CA ALA A 384 -10.26 7.36 63.38
C ALA A 384 -11.79 7.06 63.42
N ALA A 385 -12.16 6.13 62.52
CA ALA A 385 -13.01 4.94 62.73
C ALA A 385 -14.46 4.96 62.17
N PRO A 386 -15.14 3.78 62.03
CA PRO A 386 -15.26 3.06 60.76
C PRO A 386 -16.70 2.53 60.49
N SER A 387 -16.83 1.57 59.56
CA SER A 387 -17.86 0.50 59.50
C SER A 387 -18.94 0.62 58.42
N ALA A 388 -18.90 -0.29 57.43
CA ALA A 388 -19.84 -1.43 57.35
C ALA A 388 -19.88 -2.01 55.92
N ALA A 389 -19.49 -3.28 55.78
CA ALA A 389 -20.00 -4.20 54.77
C ALA A 389 -21.11 -5.05 55.44
N PRO A 390 -21.62 -6.18 54.89
CA PRO A 390 -21.86 -6.61 53.50
C PRO A 390 -23.31 -7.17 53.33
N VAL A 391 -23.89 -7.26 52.12
CA VAL A 391 -25.04 -8.18 51.90
C VAL A 391 -25.09 -8.76 50.46
N THR A 392 -24.71 -10.03 50.38
CA THR A 392 -25.24 -11.18 49.61
C THR A 392 -26.14 -11.01 48.38
N GLY A 393 -25.80 -11.80 47.34
CA GLY A 393 -26.61 -12.98 46.97
C GLY A 393 -27.49 -12.89 45.73
N GLY A 394 -27.30 -13.80 44.77
CA GLY A 394 -28.29 -14.04 43.71
C GLY A 394 -27.77 -14.82 42.50
N ALA A 395 -27.54 -16.12 42.67
CA ALA A 395 -27.42 -17.07 41.57
C ALA A 395 -28.84 -17.47 41.08
N VAL A 396 -29.08 -17.46 39.76
CA VAL A 396 -30.21 -18.18 39.14
C VAL A 396 -29.74 -18.89 37.88
N ALA A 397 -30.24 -20.12 37.75
CA ALA A 397 -29.84 -21.27 36.96
C ALA A 397 -30.21 -21.21 35.45
N PRO A 398 -29.71 -22.15 34.62
CA PRO A 398 -29.93 -22.21 33.18
C PRO A 398 -31.22 -22.97 32.82
N VAL A 399 -31.79 -22.66 31.64
CA VAL A 399 -33.00 -23.30 31.09
C VAL A 399 -32.73 -23.70 29.62
N PRO A 400 -33.32 -24.81 29.12
CA PRO A 400 -32.56 -25.83 28.40
C PRO A 400 -32.75 -25.87 26.89
N SER A 401 -31.83 -26.60 26.27
CA SER A 401 -31.88 -27.17 24.93
C SER A 401 -33.18 -27.93 24.66
N SER A 402 -33.78 -27.68 23.50
CA SER A 402 -34.75 -28.58 22.88
C SER A 402 -34.34 -28.83 21.42
N VAL A 403 -34.03 -30.10 21.17
CA VAL A 403 -33.91 -30.73 19.85
C VAL A 403 -35.27 -31.34 19.52
N PRO A 404 -35.72 -31.23 18.27
CA PRO A 404 -36.23 -32.39 17.54
C PRO A 404 -35.45 -32.51 16.22
N GLY A 405 -35.05 -33.68 15.75
CA GLY A 405 -35.91 -34.85 15.57
C GLY A 405 -35.98 -35.13 14.07
N ASP A 406 -35.13 -36.06 13.67
CA ASP A 406 -34.95 -36.77 12.40
C ASP A 406 -36.21 -36.97 11.52
N ALA A 407 -36.07 -36.79 10.20
CA ALA A 407 -36.80 -37.55 9.16
C ALA A 407 -36.37 -37.15 7.73
N GLY A 408 -36.01 -38.13 6.91
CA GLY A 408 -36.45 -38.14 5.50
C GLY A 408 -35.39 -38.29 4.41
N SER A 409 -34.87 -39.51 4.26
CA SER A 409 -34.34 -40.02 2.99
C SER A 409 -35.37 -39.90 1.85
N ALA A 410 -34.97 -39.39 0.69
CA ALA A 410 -35.45 -39.86 -0.63
C ALA A 410 -34.62 -39.26 -1.77
N SER A 411 -33.76 -40.08 -2.37
CA SER A 411 -33.41 -39.95 -3.79
C SER A 411 -34.65 -40.20 -4.66
N PRO A 412 -34.68 -39.67 -5.89
CA PRO A 412 -34.57 -40.62 -6.99
C PRO A 412 -33.69 -40.14 -8.15
N SER A 413 -33.10 -41.15 -8.75
CA SER A 413 -32.61 -41.28 -10.12
C SER A 413 -33.48 -40.58 -11.18
N ARG A 414 -32.85 -39.75 -12.01
CA ARG A 414 -32.77 -39.95 -13.47
C ARG A 414 -31.69 -39.09 -14.09
#